data_AF-A0A936S3I5-F1
#
_entry.id   AF-A0A936S3I5-F1
#
_cell.length_a   1.000
_cell.length_b   1.000
_cell.length_c   1.000
_cell.angle_alpha   90.00
_cell.angle_beta   90.00
_cell.angle_gamma   90.00
#
_symmetry.space_group_name_H-M   'P 1'
#
loop_
_entity.id
_entity.type
_entity.pdbx_description
1 polymer ?
#
loop_
_entity_poly.entity_id
_entity_poly.type
_entity_poly.pdbx_seq_one_letter_code
_entity_poly.pdbx_strand_id
1 'polypeptide(L)'
;MKYYVIESHFEKPFETFGDIVPQHRAWLQAWYDKGVLLCSGPKSDKTGGMLVGRADDISAMQALIDGDPYHRNGLARYRIQEFDAVKKAAVLEAG
;
A
#
# COMPACT_ATOMS: atom_id res chain seq x y z
N MET A 1 0.62 16.92 4.82
CA MET A 1 0.74 15.65 4.09
C MET A 1 2.18 15.13 4.10
N LYS A 2 2.36 13.97 4.71
CA LYS A 2 3.59 13.17 4.80
C LYS A 2 3.62 12.10 3.70
N TYR A 3 4.78 11.50 3.47
CA TYR A 3 4.94 10.39 2.53
C TYR A 3 5.26 9.11 3.27
N TYR A 4 4.81 8.00 2.69
CA TYR A 4 4.92 6.69 3.31
C TYR A 4 5.44 5.67 2.29
N VAL A 5 6.39 4.87 2.75
CA VAL A 5 6.76 3.60 2.11
C VAL A 5 6.14 2.49 2.93
N ILE A 6 5.33 1.67 2.28
CA ILE A 6 4.61 0.58 2.92
C ILE A 6 5.12 -0.71 2.29
N GLU A 7 5.65 -1.58 3.13
CA GLU A 7 6.18 -2.86 2.74
C GLU A 7 5.25 -3.96 3.26
N SER A 8 4.74 -4.81 2.38
CA SER A 8 4.02 -6.01 2.79
C SER A 8 4.92 -7.23 2.74
N HIS A 9 4.61 -8.21 3.58
CA HIS A 9 5.22 -9.53 3.54
C HIS A 9 4.12 -10.58 3.61
N PHE A 10 4.14 -11.52 2.67
CA PHE A 10 3.16 -12.59 2.60
C PHE A 10 3.40 -13.60 3.74
N GLU A 11 2.32 -13.93 4.45
CA GLU A 11 2.32 -14.96 5.51
C GLU A 11 2.05 -16.35 4.94
N LYS A 12 1.58 -16.42 3.70
CA LYS A 12 1.24 -17.66 2.98
C LYS A 12 1.79 -17.59 1.55
N PRO A 13 2.01 -18.73 0.88
CA PRO A 13 2.40 -18.73 -0.54
C PRO A 13 1.39 -17.95 -1.39
N PHE A 14 1.87 -17.15 -2.34
CA PHE A 14 1.01 -16.26 -3.14
C PHE A 14 -0.07 -17.03 -3.91
N GLU A 15 0.22 -18.27 -4.30
CA GLU A 15 -0.70 -19.17 -5.00
C GLU A 15 -1.97 -19.46 -4.19
N THR A 16 -1.93 -19.32 -2.85
CA THR A 16 -3.09 -19.54 -1.98
C THR A 16 -4.03 -18.34 -1.89
N PHE A 17 -3.72 -17.22 -2.57
CA PHE A 17 -4.47 -15.98 -2.42
C PHE A 17 -5.78 -15.98 -3.22
N GLY A 18 -5.82 -16.73 -4.33
CA GLY A 18 -7.03 -16.96 -5.13
C GLY A 18 -7.84 -15.69 -5.43
N ASP A 19 -9.14 -15.75 -5.13
CA ASP A 19 -10.12 -14.68 -5.40
C ASP A 19 -9.98 -13.43 -4.50
N ILE A 20 -9.03 -13.44 -3.55
CA ILE A 20 -8.69 -12.24 -2.78
C ILE A 20 -7.85 -11.27 -3.62
N VAL A 21 -7.10 -11.76 -4.61
CA VAL A 21 -6.22 -10.90 -5.45
C VAL A 21 -7.02 -9.81 -6.19
N PRO A 22 -8.15 -10.10 -6.87
CA PRO A 22 -8.96 -9.05 -7.50
C PRO A 22 -9.53 -8.03 -6.49
N GLN A 23 -9.93 -8.48 -5.30
CA GLN A 23 -10.45 -7.59 -4.25
C GLN A 23 -9.37 -6.64 -3.75
N HIS A 24 -8.16 -7.14 -3.53
CA HIS A 24 -7.00 -6.32 -3.16
C HIS A 24 -6.70 -5.27 -4.24
N ARG A 25 -6.74 -5.64 -5.52
CA ARG A 25 -6.53 -4.70 -6.63
C ARG A 25 -7.62 -3.62 -6.70
N ALA A 26 -8.89 -3.99 -6.49
CA ALA A 26 -9.99 -3.03 -6.46
C ALA A 26 -9.85 -2.06 -5.27
N TRP A 27 -9.43 -2.56 -4.10
CA TRP A 27 -9.13 -1.74 -2.93
C TRP A 27 -7.97 -0.77 -3.21
N LEU A 28 -6.87 -1.21 -3.83
CA LEU A 28 -5.78 -0.33 -4.25
C LEU A 28 -6.26 0.78 -5.18
N GLN A 29 -7.09 0.43 -6.19
CA GLN A 29 -7.62 1.38 -7.15
C GLN A 29 -8.39 2.52 -6.47
N ALA A 30 -9.24 2.19 -5.49
CA ALA A 30 -10.00 3.21 -4.75
C ALA A 30 -9.10 4.24 -4.02
N TRP A 31 -7.86 3.88 -3.67
CA TRP A 31 -6.90 4.80 -3.06
C TRP A 31 -6.05 5.56 -4.07
N TYR A 32 -5.84 5.00 -5.27
CA TYR A 32 -5.33 5.75 -6.41
C TYR A 32 -6.30 6.85 -6.84
N ASP A 33 -7.59 6.52 -6.92
CA ASP A 33 -8.65 7.48 -7.31
C ASP A 33 -8.76 8.65 -6.31
N LYS A 34 -8.34 8.45 -5.06
CA LYS A 34 -8.27 9.47 -4.00
C LYS A 34 -6.92 10.19 -3.93
N GLY A 35 -5.95 9.83 -4.76
CA GLY A 35 -4.58 10.38 -4.74
C GLY A 35 -3.78 10.06 -3.48
N VAL A 36 -4.19 9.04 -2.72
CA VAL A 36 -3.53 8.58 -1.49
C VAL A 36 -2.39 7.62 -1.84
N LEU A 37 -2.62 6.66 -2.74
CA LEU A 37 -1.55 5.83 -3.28
C LEU A 37 -0.95 6.48 -4.54
N LEU A 38 0.37 6.35 -4.66
CA LEU A 38 1.17 6.95 -5.73
C LEU A 38 1.73 5.87 -6.66
N CYS A 39 2.20 4.75 -6.09
CA CYS A 39 2.54 3.55 -6.84
C CYS A 39 2.54 2.32 -5.94
N SER A 40 2.43 1.14 -6.54
CA SER A 40 2.47 -0.13 -5.84
C SER A 40 2.78 -1.28 -6.78
N GLY A 41 3.36 -2.35 -6.25
CA GLY A 41 3.60 -3.57 -7.01
C GLY A 41 4.19 -4.69 -6.15
N PRO A 42 4.29 -5.91 -6.70
CA PRO A 42 5.00 -6.99 -6.02
C PRO A 42 6.49 -6.66 -5.89
N LYS A 43 7.11 -7.14 -4.82
CA LYS A 43 8.57 -7.14 -4.70
C LYS A 43 9.18 -8.06 -5.75
N SER A 44 10.39 -7.74 -6.21
CA SER A 44 11.13 -8.58 -7.17
C SER A 44 11.41 -9.99 -6.65
N ASP A 45 11.56 -10.16 -5.34
CA ASP A 45 11.75 -11.45 -4.67
C ASP A 45 10.43 -12.22 -4.42
N LYS A 46 9.28 -11.63 -4.78
CA LYS A 46 7.94 -12.19 -4.63
C LYS A 46 7.54 -12.51 -3.18
N THR A 47 8.22 -11.95 -2.18
CA THR A 47 7.89 -12.15 -0.76
C THR A 47 6.74 -11.27 -0.25
N GLY A 48 6.22 -10.38 -1.11
CA GLY A 48 5.19 -9.41 -0.75
C GLY A 48 5.08 -8.33 -1.80
N GLY A 49 4.65 -7.14 -1.36
CA GLY A 49 4.50 -5.95 -2.19
C GLY A 49 5.13 -4.71 -1.56
N MET A 50 5.27 -3.70 -2.40
CA MET A 50 5.66 -2.34 -2.04
C MET A 50 4.53 -1.41 -2.45
N LEU A 51 4.18 -0.47 -1.58
CA LEU A 51 3.29 0.64 -1.88
C LEU A 51 3.99 1.94 -1.45
N VAL A 52 3.75 3.00 -2.22
CA VAL A 52 4.14 4.36 -1.88
C VAL A 52 2.88 5.21 -1.85
N GLY A 53 2.68 5.94 -0.75
CA GLY A 53 1.50 6.77 -0.56
C GLY A 53 1.79 8.05 0.19
N ARG A 54 0.73 8.85 0.37
CA ARG A 54 0.74 10.12 1.10
C ARG A 54 -0.55 10.28 1.91
N ALA A 55 -0.43 10.84 3.10
CA ALA A 55 -1.56 11.16 3.99
C ALA A 55 -1.15 12.22 5.01
N ASP A 56 -2.10 12.72 5.78
CA ASP A 56 -1.83 13.73 6.81
C ASP A 56 -1.07 13.16 8.01
N ASP A 57 -1.34 11.91 8.38
CA ASP A 57 -0.67 11.22 9.48
C ASP A 57 -0.61 9.69 9.28
N ILE A 58 0.14 9.03 10.18
CA ILE A 58 0.32 7.58 10.16
C ILE A 58 -0.97 6.81 10.48
N SER A 59 -1.90 7.39 11.23
CA SER A 59 -3.17 6.73 11.60
C SER A 59 -4.05 6.53 10.37
N ALA A 60 -4.05 7.49 9.45
CA ALA A 60 -4.72 7.35 8.15
C ALA A 60 -4.14 6.20 7.31
N MET A 61 -2.82 6.00 7.35
CA MET A 61 -2.18 4.86 6.67
C MET A 61 -2.50 3.53 7.35
N GLN A 62 -2.55 3.49 8.69
CA GLN A 62 -2.95 2.29 9.42
C GLN A 62 -4.40 1.90 9.09
N ALA A 63 -5.32 2.86 9.12
CA ALA A 63 -6.72 2.63 8.76
C ALA A 63 -6.89 2.17 7.30
N LEU A 64 -6.05 2.65 6.38
CA LEU A 64 -5.99 2.16 5.00
C LEU A 64 -5.65 0.67 5.00
N ILE A 65 -4.58 0.27 5.69
CA ILE A 65 -4.11 -1.12 5.76
C ILE A 65 -5.12 -2.05 6.44
N ASP A 66 -5.84 -1.58 7.45
CA ASP A 66 -6.94 -2.31 8.09
C ASP A 66 -8.05 -2.68 7.08
N GLY A 67 -8.19 -1.92 6.00
CA GLY A 67 -9.13 -2.19 4.90
C GLY A 67 -8.63 -3.19 3.85
N ASP A 68 -7.32 -3.47 3.80
CA ASP A 68 -6.72 -4.33 2.77
C ASP A 68 -7.24 -5.79 2.91
N PRO A 69 -7.83 -6.37 1.85
CA PRO A 69 -8.21 -7.78 1.84
C PRO A 69 -7.08 -8.76 2.21
N TYR A 70 -5.82 -8.48 1.85
CA TYR A 70 -4.70 -9.33 2.26
C TYR A 70 -4.46 -9.26 3.77
N HIS A 71 -4.55 -8.08 4.37
CA HIS A 71 -4.39 -7.92 5.81
C HIS A 71 -5.53 -8.59 6.58
N ARG A 72 -6.79 -8.29 6.21
CA ARG A 72 -7.99 -8.83 6.87
C ARG A 72 -8.10 -10.35 6.83
N ASN A 73 -7.55 -10.99 5.80
CA ASN A 73 -7.54 -12.45 5.66
C ASN A 73 -6.27 -13.11 6.23
N GLY A 74 -5.39 -12.35 6.90
CA GLY A 74 -4.13 -12.87 7.45
C GLY A 74 -3.19 -13.43 6.38
N LEU A 75 -3.23 -12.87 5.18
CA LEU A 75 -2.39 -13.27 4.04
C LEU A 75 -1.10 -12.45 3.99
N ALA A 76 -1.10 -11.24 4.53
CA ALA A 76 0.07 -10.38 4.57
C ALA A 76 0.12 -9.52 5.85
N ARG A 77 1.33 -9.27 6.33
CA ARG A 77 1.64 -8.23 7.32
C ARG A 77 2.28 -7.03 6.66
N TYR A 78 2.18 -5.87 7.30
CA TYR A 78 2.66 -4.60 6.74
C TYR A 78 3.61 -3.90 7.71
N ARG A 79 4.64 -3.28 7.15
CA ARG A 79 5.50 -2.30 7.81
C ARG A 79 5.31 -0.96 7.11
N ILE A 80 5.05 0.08 7.91
CA ILE A 80 4.87 1.44 7.40
C ILE A 80 6.07 2.28 7.84
N GLN A 81 6.66 3.00 6.89
CA GLN A 81 7.73 3.95 7.14
C GLN A 81 7.29 5.34 6.68
N GLU A 82 7.11 6.26 7.62
CA GLU A 82 6.90 7.68 7.36
C GLU A 82 8.22 8.36 6.97
N PHE A 83 8.15 9.33 6.05
CA PHE A 83 9.23 10.27 5.81
C PHE A 83 8.73 11.62 5.26
N ASP A 84 9.58 12.64 5.42
CA ASP A 84 9.39 13.96 4.85
C ASP A 84 10.09 14.07 3.48
N ALA A 85 9.31 14.06 2.40
CA ALA A 85 9.85 14.23 1.05
C ALA A 85 10.25 15.70 0.80
N VAL A 86 11.54 16.00 0.93
CA VAL A 86 12.09 17.35 0.70
C VAL A 86 12.10 17.74 -0.78
N LYS A 87 12.39 16.78 -1.67
CA LYS A 87 12.34 16.97 -3.13
C LYS A 87 11.30 16.05 -3.73
N LYS A 88 10.50 16.58 -4.65
CA LYS A 88 9.37 15.91 -5.28
C LYS A 88 9.34 16.22 -6.78
N ALA A 89 8.86 15.27 -7.57
CA ALA A 89 8.54 15.52 -8.97
C ALA A 89 7.25 16.34 -9.07
N ALA A 90 7.10 17.15 -10.11
CA ALA A 90 5.92 18.02 -10.28
C ALA A 90 4.59 17.24 -10.26
N VAL A 91 4.59 15.99 -10.74
CA VAL A 91 3.41 15.10 -10.72
C VAL A 91 2.89 14.80 -9.30
N LEU A 92 3.73 14.95 -8.27
CA LEU A 92 3.37 14.72 -6.86
C LEU A 92 2.95 16.00 -6.12
N GLU A 93 3.16 17.17 -6.72
CA GLU A 93 2.76 18.49 -6.18
C GLU A 93 1.31 18.85 -6.56
N ALA A 94 0.76 18.22 -7.61
CA ALA A 94 -0.47 18.67 -8.28
C ALA A 94 -1.79 18.20 -7.66
N GLY A 95 -1.82 17.80 -6.38
CA GLY A 95 -3.04 17.33 -5.73
C GLY A 95 -3.01 17.41 -4.23
#